data_AF-A0A7V9TVZ0-F1
#
_entry.id   AF-A0A7V9TVZ0-F1
#
_cell.length_a   1.000
_cell.length_b   1.000
_cell.length_c   1.000
_cell.angle_alpha   90.00
_cell.angle_beta   90.00
_cell.angle_gamma   90.00
#
_symmetry.space_group_name_H-M   'P 1'
#
loop_
_entity.id
_entity.type
_entity.pdbx_description
1 polymer ?
#
loop_
_entity_poly.entity_id
_entity_poly.type
_entity_poly.pdbx_seq_one_letter_code
_entity_poly.pdbx_strand_id
1 'polypeptide(L)' 'MSRNVQYVTDATGQRTAVILPLDEYEELLEDLHVTRAAQETKDDPGRPLNKVLEELRAAGEIDV' A
#
# COMPACT_ATOMS: atom_id res chain seq x y z
N MET A 1 -15.87 9.09 4.51
CA MET A 1 -15.75 7.67 4.13
C MET A 1 -17.05 6.97 4.51
N SER A 2 -18.02 6.96 3.60
CA SER A 2 -19.29 6.26 3.81
C SER A 2 -19.08 4.80 3.44
N ARG A 3 -18.90 3.95 4.45
CA ARG A 3 -18.71 2.49 4.30
C ARG A 3 -19.98 1.83 3.78
N ASN A 4 -20.29 1.99 2.49
CA ASN A 4 -21.41 1.32 1.83
C ASN A 4 -21.00 -0.10 1.39
N VAL A 5 -20.39 -0.83 2.32
CA VAL A 5 -19.97 -2.21 2.10
C VAL A 5 -21.22 -3.09 2.07
N GLN A 6 -21.38 -3.85 0.99
CA GLN A 6 -22.46 -4.81 0.87
C GLN A 6 -21.90 -6.23 0.92
N TYR A 7 -22.66 -7.15 1.49
CA TYR A 7 -22.27 -8.55 1.58
C TYR A 7 -23.25 -9.41 0.80
N VAL A 8 -22.71 -10.38 0.06
CA VAL A 8 -23.48 -11.45 -0.56
C VAL A 8 -23.50 -12.62 0.41
N THR A 9 -24.67 -13.14 0.73
CA THR A 9 -24.85 -14.29 1.63
C THR A 9 -25.42 -15.50 0.90
N ASP A 10 -25.03 -16.70 1.33
CA ASP A 10 -25.67 -17.94 0.90
C ASP A 10 -27.03 -18.16 1.59
N ALA A 11 -27.69 -19.28 1.28
CA ALA A 11 -29.00 -19.63 1.82
C ALA A 11 -29.00 -19.90 3.34
N THR A 12 -27.83 -20.11 3.95
CA THR A 12 -27.67 -20.28 5.41
C THR A 12 -27.42 -18.95 6.12
N GLY A 13 -27.23 -17.86 5.36
CA GLY A 13 -26.87 -16.55 5.87
C GLY A 13 -25.36 -16.33 6.01
N GLN A 14 -24.52 -17.27 5.54
CA GLN A 14 -23.07 -17.12 5.57
C GLN A 14 -22.63 -16.15 4.47
N ARG A 15 -21.79 -15.16 4.81
CA ARG A 15 -21.22 -14.20 3.86
C ARG A 15 -20.20 -14.89 2.97
N THR A 16 -20.41 -14.86 1.66
CA THR A 16 -19.56 -15.52 0.66
C THR A 16 -18.80 -14.53 -0.23
N ALA A 17 -19.30 -13.30 -0.37
CA ALA A 17 -18.61 -12.23 -1.08
C ALA A 17 -18.91 -10.86 -0.47
N VAL A 18 -18.13 -9.86 -0.87
CA VAL A 18 -18.29 -8.46 -0.49
C VAL A 18 -18.26 -7.59 -1.75
N ILE A 19 -19.09 -6.57 -1.78
CA ILE A 19 -19.07 -5.53 -2.81
C ILE A 19 -18.61 -4.25 -2.11
N LEU A 20 -17.52 -3.69 -2.63
CA LEU A 20 -16.91 -2.48 -2.15
C LEU A 20 -17.10 -1.36 -3.19
N PRO A 21 -17.24 -0.10 -2.74
CA PRO A 21 -16.94 1.04 -3.60
C PRO A 21 -15.57 0.90 -4.26
N LEU A 22 -15.42 1.39 -5.48
CA LEU A 22 -14.20 1.19 -6.26
C LEU A 22 -12.98 1.85 -5.60
N ASP A 23 -13.16 3.06 -5.06
CA ASP A 23 -12.16 3.79 -4.30
C ASP A 23 -11.68 3.01 -3.06
N GLU A 24 -12.60 2.38 -2.33
CA GLU A 24 -12.23 1.52 -1.18
C GLU A 24 -11.47 0.25 -1.62
N TYR A 25 -11.80 -0.32 -2.78
CA TYR A 25 -11.08 -1.47 -3.32
C TYR A 25 -9.66 -1.09 -3.77
N GLU A 26 -9.50 0.06 -4.44
CA GLU A 26 -8.21 0.57 -4.87
C GLU A 26 -7.30 0.88 -3.67
N GLU A 27 -7.83 1.54 -2.64
CA GLU A 27 -7.11 1.81 -1.38
C GLU A 27 -6.68 0.50 -0.69
N LEU A 28 -7.56 -0.52 -0.66
CA LEU A 28 -7.22 -1.84 -0.11
C LEU A 28 -6.06 -2.51 -0.87
N LEU A 29 -6.04 -2.40 -2.20
CA LEU A 29 -4.95 -2.95 -3.01
C LEU A 29 -3.63 -2.22 -2.76
N GLU A 30 -3.65 -0.90 -2.63
CA GLU A 30 -2.47 -0.11 -2.28
C GLU A 30 -1.92 -0.50 -0.90
N ASP A 31 -2.78 -0.63 0.11
CA ASP A 31 -2.40 -1.04 1.46
C ASP A 31 -1.73 -2.42 1.48
N LEU A 32 -2.29 -3.38 0.74
CA LEU A 32 -1.71 -4.72 0.60
C LEU A 32 -0.33 -4.67 -0.06
N HIS A 33 -0.17 -3.82 -1.08
CA HIS A 33 1.10 -3.66 -1.79
C HIS A 33 2.18 -3.05 -0.87
N VAL A 34 1.87 -1.93 -0.21
CA VAL A 34 2.80 -1.24 0.70
C VAL A 34 3.16 -2.13 1.88
N THR A 35 2.18 -2.84 2.45
CA THR A 35 2.43 -3.75 3.58
C THR A 35 3.35 -4.91 3.17
N ARG A 36 3.15 -5.49 1.98
CA ARG A 36 4.05 -6.52 1.45
C ARG A 36 5.46 -5.98 1.29
N ALA A 37 5.61 -4.85 0.59
CA ALA A 37 6.93 -4.25 0.35
C ALA A 37 7.66 -3.98 1.67
N ALA A 38 6.96 -3.41 2.66
CA ALA A 38 7.52 -3.14 3.99
C ALA A 38 7.97 -4.41 4.73
N GLN A 39 7.25 -5.54 4.58
CA GLN A 39 7.67 -6.81 5.18
C GLN A 39 8.87 -7.42 4.45
N GLU A 40 8.86 -7.38 3.11
CA GLU A 40 9.95 -7.93 2.29
C GLU A 40 11.27 -7.19 2.52
N THR A 41 11.23 -5.87 2.69
CA THR A 41 12.42 -5.04 2.92
C THR A 41 12.71 -4.79 4.39
N LYS A 42 12.01 -5.45 5.32
CA LYS A 42 12.10 -5.15 6.76
C LYS A 42 13.52 -5.31 7.31
N ASP A 43 14.22 -6.35 6.84
CA ASP A 43 15.55 -6.72 7.29
C ASP A 43 16.65 -6.26 6.32
N ASP A 44 16.28 -5.49 5.29
CA ASP A 44 17.25 -4.96 4.33
C ASP A 44 18.19 -3.95 5.00
N PRO A 45 19.49 -3.98 4.65
CA PRO A 45 20.43 -3.02 5.19
C PRO A 45 20.03 -1.60 4.76
N GLY A 46 19.76 -0.76 5.75
CA GLY A 46 19.55 0.67 5.52
C GLY A 46 20.81 1.34 4.98
N ARG A 47 20.63 2.40 4.19
CA ARG A 47 21.74 3.25 3.71
C ARG A 47 21.71 4.62 4.38
N PRO A 48 22.88 5.22 4.70
CA PRO A 48 22.93 6.54 5.31
C PRO A 48 22.30 7.61 4.44
N LEU A 49 21.46 8.48 5.02
CA LEU A 49 20.78 9.56 4.30
C LEU A 49 21.75 10.48 3.57
N ASN A 50 22.92 10.77 4.14
CA ASN A 50 23.92 11.63 3.49
C ASN A 50 24.43 11.04 2.16
N LYS A 51 24.56 9.71 2.06
CA LYS A 51 24.96 9.05 0.81
C LYS A 51 23.89 9.19 -0.27
N VAL A 52 22.62 9.07 0.11
CA VAL A 52 21.49 9.30 -0.79
C VAL A 52 21.49 10.73 -1.31
N LEU A 53 21.69 11.71 -0.43
CA LEU A 53 21.72 13.13 -0.80
C LEU A 53 22.92 13.47 -1.70
N GLU A 54 24.09 12.88 -1.45
CA GLU A 54 25.27 13.02 -2.32
C GLU A 54 24.98 12.51 -3.74
N GLU A 55 24.36 11.32 -3.88
CA GLU A 55 23.98 10.72 -5.16
C GLU A 55 22.96 11.57 -5.93
N LEU A 56 21.90 12.02 -5.26
CA LEU A 56 20.84 12.82 -5.88
C LEU A 56 21.36 14.19 -6.36
N ARG A 57 22.26 14.84 -5.61
CA ARG A 57 22.94 16.07 -6.04
C ARG A 57 23.84 15.82 -7.24
N ALA A 58 24.62 14.74 -7.21
CA ALA A 58 25.49 14.37 -8.32
C ALA A 58 24.71 14.07 -9.61
N ALA A 59 23.50 13.53 -9.49
CA ALA A 59 22.56 13.29 -10.58
C ALA A 59 21.81 14.55 -11.05
N GLY A 60 21.87 15.66 -10.30
CA GLY A 60 21.14 16.90 -10.59
C GLY A 60 19.63 16.80 -10.34
N GLU A 61 19.17 15.80 -9.59
CA GLU A 61 17.75 15.59 -9.26
C GLU A 61 17.27 16.54 -8.16
N ILE A 62 18.20 17.05 -7.33
CA ILE A 62 17.93 18.04 -6.28
C ILE A 62 18.98 19.14 -6.32
N ASP A 63 18.54 20.36 -6.01
CA ASP A 63 19.38 21.56 -6.01
C ASP A 63 19.22 22.27 -4.66
N VAL A 64 19.95 21.77 -3.64
CA VAL A 64 20.24 22.42 -2.32
C VAL A 64 21.29 21.63 -1.53
#